data_AF-A4RWP1-F1
#
_entry.id   AF-A4RWP1-F1
#
_cell.length_a   1.000
_cell.length_b   1.000
_cell.length_c   1.000
_cell.angle_alpha   90.00
_cell.angle_beta   90.00
_cell.angle_gamma   90.00
#
_symmetry.space_group_name_H-M   'P 1'
#
loop_
_entity.id
_entity.type
_entity.pdbx_description
1 polymer ?
#
loop_
_entity_poly.entity_id
_entity_poly.type
_entity_poly.pdbx_seq_one_letter_code
_entity_poly.pdbx_strand_id
1 'polypeptide(L)'
;MLALLRNHRRGLKADVLLNKVKGNMELDGYKSVLVGVGRMEQWDLAREIVEFVKAGGRERGDEVLTSNWFVALATRRLEEKAYDATCDVFGYMKEFGSVPSGETIETFAKLTVSGLFAQTFFCPRLRPSVVDDYTPSKTPSFGSESH
;
A
#
# COMPACT_ATOMS: atom_id res chain seq x y z
N MET A 1 20.79 1.65 -0.82
CA MET A 1 19.80 2.29 0.07
C MET A 1 20.38 3.43 0.92
N LEU A 2 21.35 3.18 1.82
CA LEU A 2 21.91 4.22 2.71
C LEU A 2 22.47 5.45 1.99
N ALA A 3 23.19 5.24 0.87
CA ALA A 3 23.68 6.35 0.05
C ALA A 3 22.54 7.19 -0.56
N LEU A 4 21.42 6.57 -0.91
CA LEU A 4 20.28 7.23 -1.52
C LEU A 4 19.56 8.11 -0.47
N LEU A 5 19.30 7.57 0.72
CA LEU A 5 18.77 8.31 1.86
C LEU A 5 19.69 9.47 2.30
N ARG A 6 20.99 9.23 2.41
CA ARG A 6 21.96 10.25 2.86
C ARG A 6 22.03 11.42 1.88
N ASN A 7 21.97 11.15 0.58
CA ASN A 7 22.05 12.18 -0.44
C ASN A 7 20.70 12.91 -0.62
N HIS A 8 19.58 12.21 -0.52
CA HIS A 8 18.26 12.87 -0.50
C HIS A 8 18.14 13.86 0.65
N ARG A 9 18.63 13.51 1.86
CA ARG A 9 18.73 14.45 2.99
C ARG A 9 19.62 15.67 2.74
N ARG A 10 20.51 15.61 1.76
CA ARG A 10 21.37 16.74 1.32
C ARG A 10 20.75 17.54 0.17
N GLY A 11 19.49 17.23 -0.20
CA GLY A 11 18.76 17.91 -1.28
C GLY A 11 19.05 17.36 -2.69
N LEU A 12 19.72 16.21 -2.80
CA LEU A 12 19.94 15.58 -4.10
C LEU A 12 18.73 14.74 -4.49
N LYS A 13 18.21 14.99 -5.69
CA LYS A 13 17.13 14.18 -6.29
C LYS A 13 17.54 12.72 -6.47
N ALA A 14 16.59 11.82 -6.31
CA ALA A 14 16.79 10.38 -6.42
C ALA A 14 17.27 9.97 -7.82
N ASP A 15 16.78 10.62 -8.87
CA ASP A 15 17.10 10.36 -10.27
C ASP A 15 18.60 10.39 -10.57
N VAL A 16 19.36 11.31 -9.96
CA VAL A 16 20.82 11.44 -10.13
C VAL A 16 21.55 10.17 -9.68
N LEU A 17 21.06 9.53 -8.62
CA LEU A 17 21.66 8.32 -8.08
C LEU A 17 21.12 7.06 -8.77
N LEU A 18 19.80 7.02 -9.01
CA LEU A 18 19.17 5.90 -9.68
C LEU A 18 19.68 5.74 -11.12
N ASN A 19 19.96 6.84 -11.83
CA ASN A 19 20.57 6.78 -13.17
C ASN A 19 21.94 6.10 -13.19
N LYS A 20 22.71 6.15 -12.10
CA LYS A 20 24.02 5.49 -12.01
C LYS A 20 23.91 3.98 -11.83
N VAL A 21 22.80 3.51 -11.26
CA VAL A 21 22.60 2.10 -10.93
C VAL A 21 21.55 1.42 -11.82
N LYS A 22 20.83 2.17 -12.66
CA LYS A 22 19.71 1.66 -13.47
C LYS A 22 20.06 0.48 -14.37
N GLY A 23 21.30 0.42 -14.87
CA GLY A 23 21.75 -0.68 -15.73
C GLY A 23 21.94 -2.01 -14.97
N ASN A 24 22.12 -1.94 -13.65
CA ASN A 24 22.35 -3.10 -12.77
C ASN A 24 21.16 -3.34 -11.82
N MET A 25 20.08 -2.58 -11.94
CA MET A 25 18.97 -2.59 -11.00
C MET A 25 17.71 -3.19 -11.64
N GLU A 26 17.29 -4.33 -11.11
CA GLU A 26 16.02 -4.95 -11.45
C GLU A 26 14.85 -4.29 -10.72
N LEU A 27 13.63 -4.56 -11.21
CA LEU A 27 12.38 -4.03 -10.68
C LEU A 27 12.20 -4.35 -9.19
N ASP A 28 12.55 -5.56 -8.78
CA ASP A 28 12.49 -6.00 -7.38
C ASP A 28 13.50 -5.26 -6.48
N GLY A 29 14.61 -4.79 -7.05
CA GLY A 29 15.56 -3.91 -6.37
C GLY A 29 14.92 -2.57 -6.00
N TYR A 30 14.13 -1.98 -6.90
CA TYR A 30 13.39 -0.75 -6.61
C TYR A 30 12.30 -0.98 -5.55
N LYS A 31 11.55 -2.09 -5.63
CA LYS A 31 10.54 -2.47 -4.61
C LYS A 31 11.18 -2.59 -3.22
N SER A 32 12.33 -3.24 -3.11
CA SER A 32 13.09 -3.35 -1.84
C SER A 32 13.55 -2.00 -1.29
N VAL A 33 14.00 -1.09 -2.18
CA VAL A 33 14.34 0.28 -1.77
C VAL A 33 13.11 1.03 -1.27
N LEU A 34 11.96 0.90 -1.95
CA LEU A 34 10.70 1.54 -1.55
C LEU A 34 10.21 1.06 -0.17
N VAL A 35 10.31 -0.23 0.15
CA VAL A 35 10.02 -0.74 1.50
C VAL A 35 10.90 -0.03 2.54
N GLY A 36 12.22 0.06 2.29
CA GLY A 36 13.13 0.73 3.22
C GLY A 36 12.88 2.23 3.37
N VAL A 37 12.52 2.91 2.27
CA VAL A 37 12.18 4.33 2.25
C VAL A 37 10.88 4.61 3.00
N GLY A 38 9.84 3.78 2.79
CA GLY A 38 8.57 3.87 3.51
C GLY A 38 8.71 3.60 5.01
N ARG A 39 9.59 2.68 5.42
CA ARG A 39 9.92 2.45 6.83
C ARG A 39 10.54 3.67 7.52
N MET A 40 11.28 4.48 6.76
CA MET A 40 11.89 5.72 7.25
C MET A 40 10.98 6.95 7.06
N GLU A 41 9.74 6.73 6.61
CA GLU A 41 8.71 7.76 6.35
C GLU A 41 9.18 8.84 5.36
N GLN A 42 10.08 8.47 4.45
CA GLN A 42 10.60 9.37 3.42
C GLN A 42 9.71 9.31 2.17
N TRP A 43 8.45 9.74 2.30
CA TRP A 43 7.43 9.59 1.25
C TRP A 43 7.73 10.39 -0.03
N ASP A 44 8.36 11.56 0.10
CA ASP A 44 8.80 12.35 -1.07
C ASP A 44 9.84 11.59 -1.89
N LEU A 45 10.79 10.93 -1.21
CA LEU A 45 11.78 10.08 -1.86
C LEU A 45 11.12 8.87 -2.52
N ALA A 46 10.11 8.26 -1.88
CA ALA A 46 9.36 7.16 -2.48
C ALA A 46 8.67 7.62 -3.78
N ARG A 47 8.08 8.82 -3.79
CA ARG A 47 7.47 9.42 -4.98
C ARG A 47 8.50 9.63 -6.09
N GLU A 48 9.67 10.19 -5.78
CA GLU A 48 10.73 10.36 -6.77
C GLU A 48 11.21 9.03 -7.39
N ILE A 49 11.32 7.98 -6.57
CA ILE A 49 11.71 6.65 -7.05
C ILE A 49 10.61 6.07 -7.97
N VAL A 50 9.34 6.18 -7.60
CA VAL A 50 8.21 5.70 -8.41
C VAL A 50 8.15 6.43 -9.75
N GLU A 51 8.27 7.75 -9.76
CA GLU A 51 8.29 8.55 -10.99
C GLU A 51 9.48 8.20 -11.88
N PHE A 52 10.65 7.95 -11.28
CA PHE A 52 11.82 7.47 -12.02
C PHE A 52 11.56 6.12 -12.71
N VAL A 53 10.92 5.17 -12.04
CA VAL A 53 10.63 3.86 -12.63
C VAL A 53 9.56 3.97 -13.73
N LYS A 54 8.51 4.79 -13.52
CA LYS A 54 7.50 5.09 -14.55
C LYS A 54 8.12 5.69 -15.81
N ALA A 55 9.07 6.62 -15.65
CA ALA A 55 9.80 7.20 -16.78
C ALA A 55 10.65 6.17 -17.55
N GLY A 56 11.01 5.05 -16.91
CA GLY A 56 11.72 3.94 -17.53
C GLY A 56 10.85 2.96 -18.33
N GLY A 57 9.52 3.15 -18.36
CA GLY A 57 8.59 2.33 -19.14
C GLY A 57 7.25 2.11 -18.41
N ARG A 58 6.14 2.17 -19.16
CA ARG A 58 4.78 2.09 -18.60
C ARG A 58 4.52 0.79 -17.84
N GLU A 59 4.91 -0.35 -18.40
CA GLU A 59 4.75 -1.67 -17.75
C GLU A 59 5.50 -1.76 -16.41
N ARG A 60 6.69 -1.15 -16.33
CA ARG A 60 7.50 -1.11 -15.09
C ARG A 60 6.88 -0.20 -14.04
N GLY A 61 6.27 0.90 -14.48
CA GLY A 61 5.55 1.82 -13.61
C GLY A 61 4.35 1.15 -12.96
N ASP A 62 3.54 0.44 -13.75
CA ASP A 62 2.37 -0.28 -13.26
C ASP A 62 2.78 -1.41 -12.30
N GLU A 63 3.88 -2.11 -12.57
CA GLU A 63 4.38 -3.18 -11.69
C GLU A 63 5.03 -2.70 -10.37
N VAL A 64 5.59 -1.49 -10.34
CA VAL A 64 6.03 -0.87 -9.06
C VAL A 64 4.82 -0.41 -8.24
N LEU A 65 3.73 -0.04 -8.91
CA LEU A 65 2.49 0.37 -8.28
C LEU A 65 1.63 -0.82 -7.81
N THR A 66 1.89 -2.06 -8.25
CA THR A 66 1.19 -3.25 -7.77
C THR A 66 1.74 -3.72 -6.41
N SER A 67 1.26 -3.06 -5.36
CA SER A 67 1.00 -3.56 -3.99
C SER A 67 2.11 -4.18 -3.12
N ASN A 68 3.08 -4.94 -3.63
CA ASN A 68 3.89 -5.82 -2.76
C ASN A 68 4.74 -5.07 -1.73
N TRP A 69 5.23 -3.87 -2.06
CA TRP A 69 6.02 -3.08 -1.11
C TRP A 69 5.14 -2.36 -0.07
N PHE A 70 3.91 -2.01 -0.43
CA PHE A 70 2.92 -1.47 0.51
C PHE A 70 2.44 -2.54 1.48
N VAL A 71 2.18 -3.76 1.01
CA VAL A 71 1.85 -4.92 1.86
C VAL A 71 2.99 -5.21 2.83
N ALA A 72 4.23 -5.28 2.35
CA ALA A 72 5.39 -5.51 3.22
C ALA A 72 5.53 -4.44 4.31
N LEU A 73 5.23 -3.18 3.99
CA LEU A 73 5.24 -2.09 4.96
C LEU A 73 4.09 -2.19 5.97
N ALA A 74 2.87 -2.47 5.50
CA ALA A 74 1.68 -2.61 6.34
C ALA A 74 1.80 -3.80 7.29
N THR A 75 2.21 -4.98 6.79
CA THR A 75 2.43 -6.18 7.61
C THR A 75 3.44 -5.93 8.71
N ARG A 76 4.55 -5.26 8.38
CA ARG A 76 5.58 -4.95 9.39
C ARG A 76 5.07 -3.99 10.46
N ARG A 77 4.34 -2.93 10.08
CA ARG A 77 3.75 -1.99 11.04
C ARG A 77 2.69 -2.67 11.92
N LEU A 78 1.99 -3.66 11.39
CA LEU A 78 1.05 -4.50 12.14
C LEU A 78 1.79 -5.37 13.18
N GLU A 79 2.92 -5.99 12.80
CA GLU A 79 3.79 -6.73 13.73
C GLU A 79 4.35 -5.83 14.85
N GLU A 80 4.70 -4.59 14.51
CA GLU A 80 5.16 -3.56 15.45
C GLU A 80 4.01 -2.96 16.28
N LYS A 81 2.76 -3.41 16.09
CA LYS A 81 1.52 -2.90 16.73
C LYS A 81 1.29 -1.41 16.48
N ALA A 82 1.86 -0.84 15.43
CA ALA A 82 1.70 0.54 15.02
C ALA A 82 0.45 0.67 14.13
N TYR A 83 -0.74 0.51 14.73
CA TYR A 83 -2.01 0.44 13.99
C TYR A 83 -2.31 1.71 13.18
N ASP A 84 -2.13 2.89 13.76
CA ASP A 84 -2.34 4.18 13.06
C ASP A 84 -1.39 4.32 11.86
N ALA A 85 -0.11 3.98 12.06
CA ALA A 85 0.87 4.00 10.98
C ALA A 85 0.52 2.97 9.90
N THR A 86 -0.11 1.84 10.25
CA THR A 86 -0.56 0.84 9.28
C THR A 86 -1.74 1.38 8.45
N CYS A 87 -2.67 2.10 9.08
CA CYS A 87 -3.78 2.80 8.42
C CYS A 87 -3.28 3.81 7.38
N ASP A 88 -2.24 4.58 7.72
CA ASP A 88 -1.65 5.56 6.82
C ASP A 88 -1.10 4.93 5.53
N VAL A 89 -0.61 3.68 5.58
CA VAL A 89 -0.11 2.96 4.39
C VAL A 89 -1.20 2.87 3.32
N PHE A 90 -2.45 2.59 3.70
CA PHE A 90 -3.57 2.53 2.76
C PHE A 90 -3.93 3.93 2.20
N GLY A 91 -3.74 4.98 3.00
CA GLY A 91 -3.82 6.36 2.53
C GLY A 91 -2.78 6.65 1.44
N TYR A 92 -1.53 6.27 1.68
CA TYR A 92 -0.46 6.41 0.69
C TYR A 92 -0.70 5.55 -0.55
N MET A 93 -1.23 4.33 -0.45
CA MET A 93 -1.60 3.53 -1.62
C MET A 93 -2.57 4.30 -2.54
N LYS A 94 -3.58 4.94 -1.96
CA LYS A 94 -4.52 5.78 -2.70
C LYS A 94 -3.83 6.99 -3.34
N GLU A 95 -2.97 7.70 -2.61
CA GLU A 95 -2.22 8.85 -3.13
C GLU A 95 -1.30 8.49 -4.31
N PHE A 96 -0.72 7.30 -4.28
CA PHE A 96 0.14 6.78 -5.34
C PHE A 96 -0.66 6.20 -6.51
N GLY A 97 -1.99 6.11 -6.43
CA GLY A 97 -2.85 5.50 -7.43
C GLY A 97 -2.68 3.98 -7.53
N SER A 98 -2.22 3.34 -6.46
CA SER A 98 -2.00 1.89 -6.39
C SER A 98 -3.34 1.15 -6.30
N VAL A 99 -3.45 0.03 -7.01
CA VAL A 99 -4.60 -0.88 -6.90
C VAL A 99 -4.28 -1.92 -5.83
N PRO A 100 -5.15 -2.09 -4.80
CA PRO A 100 -4.93 -3.05 -3.74
C PRO A 100 -4.96 -4.49 -4.29
N SER A 101 -3.97 -5.30 -3.91
CA SER A 101 -3.94 -6.74 -4.16
C SER A 101 -4.83 -7.50 -3.17
N GLY A 102 -5.14 -8.77 -3.45
CA GLY A 102 -5.79 -9.65 -2.48
C GLY A 102 -5.05 -9.71 -1.14
N GLU A 103 -3.72 -9.74 -1.18
CA GLU A 103 -2.85 -9.70 0.02
C GLU A 103 -2.97 -8.38 0.79
N THR A 104 -3.17 -7.25 0.09
CA THR A 104 -3.47 -5.95 0.71
C THR A 104 -4.79 -5.99 1.48
N ILE A 105 -5.81 -6.63 0.90
CA ILE A 105 -7.13 -6.80 1.52
C ILE A 105 -7.04 -7.69 2.76
N GLU A 106 -6.27 -8.78 2.70
CA GLU A 106 -6.04 -9.64 3.86
C GLU A 106 -5.31 -8.92 5.01
N THR A 107 -4.28 -8.13 4.69
CA THR A 107 -3.56 -7.33 5.69
C THR A 107 -4.48 -6.26 6.30
N PHE A 108 -5.34 -5.63 5.49
CA PHE A 108 -6.37 -4.73 5.99
C PHE A 108 -7.38 -5.46 6.91
N ALA A 109 -7.83 -6.65 6.53
CA ALA A 109 -8.74 -7.46 7.35
C ALA A 109 -8.11 -7.80 8.70
N LYS A 110 -6.84 -8.23 8.72
CA LYS A 110 -6.08 -8.47 9.96
C LYS A 110 -6.00 -7.24 10.85
N LEU A 111 -5.80 -6.06 10.26
CA LEU A 111 -5.83 -4.79 10.99
C LEU A 111 -7.23 -4.53 11.59
N THR A 112 -8.31 -4.71 10.83
CA THR A 112 -9.67 -4.47 11.36
C THR A 112 -10.05 -5.43 12.49
N VAL A 113 -9.67 -6.70 12.40
CA VAL A 113 -9.92 -7.71 13.45
C VAL A 113 -9.04 -7.46 14.68
N SER A 114 -7.78 -7.07 14.49
CA SER A 114 -6.87 -6.73 15.60
C SER A 114 -7.22 -5.39 16.25
N GLY A 115 -7.71 -4.43 15.45
CA GLY A 115 -8.16 -3.11 15.88
C GLY A 115 -9.51 -3.13 16.59
N LEU A 116 -10.38 -4.10 16.29
CA LEU A 116 -11.59 -4.41 17.07
C LEU A 116 -11.25 -4.83 18.52
N PHE A 117 -10.09 -5.46 18.76
CA PHE A 117 -9.57 -5.69 20.11
C PHE A 117 -8.92 -4.44 20.75
N ALA A 118 -8.53 -3.45 19.95
CA ALA A 118 -7.95 -2.19 20.41
C ALA A 118 -8.97 -1.02 20.47
N GLN A 119 -10.29 -1.32 20.42
CA GLN A 119 -11.41 -0.38 20.47
C GLN A 119 -11.58 0.38 21.81
N THR A 120 -10.51 1.00 22.32
CA THR A 120 -10.62 2.12 23.27
C THR A 120 -10.21 3.45 22.66
N PHE A 121 -9.59 3.50 21.47
CA PHE A 121 -9.14 4.76 20.86
C PHE A 121 -9.34 4.76 19.34
N PHE A 122 -10.55 5.10 18.89
CA PHE A 122 -10.85 5.17 17.46
C PHE A 122 -10.23 6.42 16.82
N CYS A 123 -9.33 6.20 15.86
CA CYS A 123 -8.78 7.20 14.97
C CYS A 123 -9.88 7.69 14.00
N PRO A 124 -10.21 9.00 13.94
CA PRO A 124 -11.37 9.50 13.19
C PRO A 124 -11.21 9.53 11.66
N ARG A 125 -10.04 9.14 11.11
CA ARG A 125 -9.74 9.26 9.67
C ARG A 125 -10.17 8.07 8.81
N LEU A 126 -10.49 6.93 9.41
CA LEU A 126 -11.03 5.78 8.71
C LEU A 126 -12.46 5.55 9.16
N ARG A 127 -13.37 6.43 8.75
CA ARG A 127 -14.77 6.00 8.63
C ARG A 127 -14.84 5.16 7.35
N PRO A 128 -15.19 3.87 7.43
CA PRO A 128 -15.82 3.25 6.29
C PRO A 128 -17.12 4.04 6.08
N SER A 129 -17.28 4.68 4.93
CA SER A 129 -18.64 4.88 4.43
C SER A 129 -19.18 3.47 4.25
N VAL A 130 -19.96 3.02 5.23
CA VAL A 130 -20.75 1.81 5.17
C VAL A 130 -21.48 1.86 3.83
N VAL A 131 -21.08 1.00 2.90
CA VAL A 131 -21.89 0.71 1.73
C VAL A 131 -22.94 -0.28 2.23
N ASP A 132 -23.95 0.27 2.91
CA ASP A 132 -25.25 -0.37 3.08
C ASP A 132 -25.88 -0.39 1.69
N ASP A 133 -25.62 -1.45 0.92
CA ASP A 133 -26.52 -1.89 -0.16
C ASP A 133 -26.12 -3.30 -0.61
N TYR A 134 -26.29 -4.27 0.30
CA TYR A 134 -26.56 -5.64 -0.13
C TYR A 134 -27.93 -6.03 0.42
N THR A 135 -28.97 -5.56 -0.27
CA THR A 135 -30.32 -6.11 -0.09
C THR A 135 -30.33 -7.49 -0.76
N PRO A 136 -30.45 -8.62 -0.04
CA PRO A 136 -30.60 -9.91 -0.70
C PRO A 136 -31.96 -9.93 -1.39
N SER A 137 -31.96 -9.78 -2.72
CA SER A 137 -33.14 -9.91 -3.54
C SER A 137 -33.69 -11.34 -3.43
N LYS A 138 -34.83 -11.47 -2.74
CA LYS A 138 -35.88 -12.48 -2.90
C LYS A 138 -35.41 -13.91 -3.20
N THR A 139 -35.50 -14.76 -2.17
CA THR A 139 -35.71 -16.20 -2.32
C THR A 139 -36.89 -16.48 -3.26
N PRO A 140 -36.73 -17.31 -4.32
CA PRO A 140 -37.88 -17.86 -5.02
C PRO A 140 -38.47 -18.98 -4.17
N SER A 141 -39.63 -18.70 -3.57
CA SER A 141 -40.53 -19.73 -3.05
C SER A 141 -41.11 -20.49 -4.23
N PHE A 142 -40.70 -21.75 -4.43
CA PHE A 142 -41.45 -22.67 -5.27
C PHE A 142 -42.55 -23.28 -4.41
N GLY A 143 -43.76 -22.76 -4.60
CA GLY A 143 -45.00 -23.27 -4.03
C GLY A 143 -45.28 -24.69 -4.53
N SER A 144 -45.74 -25.52 -3.61
CA SER A 144 -46.41 -26.77 -3.88
C SER A 144 -47.79 -26.46 -4.47
N GLU A 145 -48.08 -26.90 -5.69
CA GLU A 145 -49.45 -27.05 -6.15
C GLU A 145 -49.65 -28.43 -6.76
N SER A 146 -50.57 -29.13 -6.11
CA SER A 146 -51.20 -30.39 -6.44
C SER A 146 -52.10 -30.22 -7.66
N HIS A 147 -52.08 -31.16 -8.60
CA HIS A 147 -53.25 -31.53 -9.40
C HIS A 147 -53.14 -32.96 -9.90
#